data_AF-A0A9D4QJ75-F1
#
_entry.id   AF-A0A9D4QJ75-F1
#
_cell.length_a   1.000
_cell.length_b   1.000
_cell.length_c   1.000
_cell.angle_alpha   90.00
_cell.angle_beta   90.00
_cell.angle_gamma   90.00
#
_symmetry.space_group_name_H-M   'P 1'
#
loop_
_entity.id
_entity.type
_entity.pdbx_description
1 polymer ?
#
loop_
_entity_poly.entity_id
_entity_poly.type
_entity_poly.pdbx_seq_one_letter_code
_entity_poly.pdbx_strand_id
1 'polypeptide(L)'
;MSVKGGALVVAAIDYGTTYSGWAFSFKHEYEKDPTKVFAKTWSGGQLTSLKGPTCVLIRPNGKTLEAFGYEAETRYSELSEDDQHEKWYYFRRFKMSLWKKPIYTIKIPR
;
A
#
# COMPACT_ATOMS: atom_id res chain seq x y z
N MET A 1 33.45 -18.86 5.48
CA MET A 1 32.05 -19.30 5.67
C MET A 1 31.13 -18.30 4.99
N SER A 2 30.45 -18.69 3.91
CA SER A 2 29.45 -17.84 3.26
C SER A 2 28.14 -17.97 4.04
N VAL A 3 27.77 -16.95 4.82
CA VAL A 3 26.43 -16.89 5.40
C VAL A 3 25.46 -16.62 4.24
N LYS A 4 24.83 -17.66 3.69
CA LYS A 4 23.66 -17.46 2.83
C LYS A 4 22.51 -16.99 3.73
N GLY A 5 22.40 -15.68 3.93
CA GLY A 5 21.33 -15.08 4.71
C GLY A 5 19.99 -15.29 4.01
N GLY A 6 19.12 -16.13 4.59
CA GLY A 6 17.73 -16.21 4.14
C GLY A 6 16.97 -14.92 4.42
N ALA A 7 15.84 -14.69 3.74
CA ALA A 7 15.02 -13.51 3.95
C ALA A 7 14.62 -13.37 5.43
N LEU A 8 14.81 -12.18 6.02
CA LEU A 8 14.44 -11.90 7.41
C LEU A 8 12.92 -11.70 7.58
N VAL A 9 12.25 -11.26 6.52
CA VAL A 9 10.81 -10.99 6.46
C VAL A 9 10.27 -11.48 5.12
N VAL A 10 9.08 -12.08 5.15
CA VAL A 10 8.26 -12.31 3.96
C VAL A 10 7.04 -11.42 4.06
N ALA A 11 6.76 -10.64 3.01
CA ALA A 11 5.58 -9.78 2.93
C ALA A 11 4.70 -10.18 1.73
N ALA A 12 3.40 -10.13 1.95
CA ALA A 12 2.38 -10.31 0.93
C ALA A 12 1.62 -8.99 0.77
N ILE A 13 1.47 -8.53 -0.47
CA ILE A 13 0.74 -7.32 -0.81
C ILE A 13 -0.45 -7.73 -1.68
N ASP A 14 -1.66 -7.47 -1.19
CA ASP A 14 -2.88 -7.56 -1.98
C ASP A 14 -3.20 -6.18 -2.53
N TYR A 15 -2.91 -6.00 -3.81
CA TYR A 15 -3.23 -4.79 -4.54
C TYR A 15 -4.55 -4.99 -5.29
N GLY A 16 -5.67 -4.62 -4.67
CA GLY A 16 -7.02 -4.83 -5.21
C GLY A 16 -7.53 -3.66 -6.05
N THR A 17 -8.71 -3.84 -6.67
CA THR A 17 -9.34 -2.76 -7.45
C THR A 17 -9.97 -1.71 -6.52
N THR A 18 -10.69 -2.17 -5.50
CA THR A 18 -11.39 -1.30 -4.54
C THR A 18 -10.60 -1.11 -3.27
N TYR A 19 -10.06 -2.19 -2.71
CA TYR A 19 -9.35 -2.21 -1.44
C TYR A 19 -8.03 -2.96 -1.58
N SER A 20 -7.00 -2.48 -0.89
CA SER A 20 -5.67 -3.06 -0.86
C SER A 20 -5.22 -3.28 0.58
N GLY A 21 -4.37 -4.27 0.79
CA GLY A 21 -3.84 -4.61 2.10
C GLY A 21 -2.46 -5.24 1.96
N TRP A 22 -1.79 -5.38 3.09
CA TRP A 22 -0.54 -6.09 3.14
C TRP A 22 -0.40 -6.78 4.49
N ALA A 23 0.36 -7.87 4.46
CA ALA A 23 0.69 -8.66 5.62
C ALA A 23 2.15 -9.12 5.53
N PHE A 24 2.75 -9.47 6.64
CA PHE A 24 4.11 -9.94 6.70
C PHE A 24 4.34 -10.89 7.87
N SER A 25 5.41 -11.67 7.79
CA SER A 25 5.90 -12.50 8.89
C SER A 25 7.42 -12.43 8.94
N PHE A 26 7.97 -12.31 10.14
CA PHE A 26 9.41 -12.43 10.34
C PHE A 26 9.80 -13.90 10.33
N LYS A 27 10.94 -14.21 9.71
CA LYS A 27 11.44 -15.59 9.61
C LYS A 27 11.55 -16.28 10.98
N HIS A 28 12.12 -15.59 11.97
CA HIS A 28 12.30 -16.14 13.32
C HIS A 28 10.99 -16.37 14.09
N GLU A 29 9.89 -15.71 13.69
CA GLU A 29 8.57 -15.92 14.26
C GLU A 29 7.83 -17.03 13.53
N TYR A 30 7.92 -17.05 12.19
CA TYR A 30 7.40 -18.13 11.37
C TYR A 30 8.00 -19.49 11.73
N GLU A 31 9.30 -19.55 12.00
CA GLU A 31 9.99 -20.78 12.43
C GLU A 31 9.48 -21.32 13.78
N LYS A 32 8.94 -20.44 14.64
CA LYS A 32 8.34 -20.82 15.93
C LYS A 32 6.86 -21.14 15.81
N ASP A 33 6.13 -20.36 15.02
CA ASP A 33 4.71 -20.48 14.75
C ASP A 33 4.40 -20.01 13.31
N PRO A 34 4.20 -20.93 12.36
CA PRO A 34 3.90 -20.60 10.97
C PRO A 34 2.62 -19.80 10.75
N THR A 35 1.72 -19.76 11.75
CA THR A 35 0.46 -19.01 11.67
C THR A 35 0.60 -17.56 12.09
N LYS A 36 1.76 -17.17 12.67
CA LYS A 36 2.01 -15.81 13.13
C LYS A 36 2.30 -14.87 11.95
N VAL A 37 1.23 -14.19 11.52
CA VAL A 37 1.25 -13.20 10.45
C VAL A 37 0.70 -11.87 10.96
N PHE A 38 1.42 -10.79 10.65
CA PHE A 38 1.02 -9.43 10.97
C PHE A 38 0.38 -8.80 9.74
N ALA A 39 -0.86 -8.34 9.85
CA ALA A 39 -1.54 -7.60 8.80
C ALA A 39 -1.75 -6.15 9.24
N LYS A 40 -1.67 -5.21 8.30
CA LYS A 40 -2.01 -3.82 8.61
C LYS A 40 -3.52 -3.71 8.85
N THR A 41 -3.88 -3.34 10.07
CA THR A 41 -5.24 -2.89 10.37
C THR A 41 -5.36 -1.41 10.02
N TRP A 42 -6.39 -1.10 9.26
CA TRP A 42 -6.78 0.24 8.84
C TRP A 42 -8.03 0.65 9.62
N SER A 43 -8.10 1.91 10.01
CA SER A 43 -9.25 2.52 10.68
C SER A 43 -9.82 3.65 9.83
N GLY A 44 -11.10 3.54 9.45
CA GLY A 44 -11.87 4.58 8.78
C GLY A 44 -13.05 4.97 9.65
N GLY A 45 -12.88 5.99 10.50
CA GLY A 45 -13.88 6.35 11.52
C GLY A 45 -14.07 5.22 12.54
N GLN A 46 -15.32 4.76 12.71
CA GLN A 46 -15.68 3.69 13.65
C GLN A 46 -15.40 2.27 13.12
N LEU A 47 -15.02 2.12 11.84
CA LEU A 47 -14.78 0.82 11.21
C LEU A 47 -13.30 0.48 11.16
N THR A 48 -12.96 -0.75 11.52
CA THR A 48 -11.63 -1.33 11.36
C THR A 48 -11.65 -2.42 10.29
N SER A 49 -10.57 -2.53 9.52
CA SER A 49 -10.45 -3.46 8.39
C SER A 49 -8.99 -3.83 8.15
N LEU A 50 -8.72 -5.04 7.66
CA LEU A 50 -7.37 -5.45 7.22
C LEU A 50 -6.98 -4.87 5.85
N LYS A 51 -7.89 -4.11 5.23
CA LYS A 51 -7.67 -3.45 3.95
C LYS A 51 -8.11 -1.99 4.01
N GLY A 52 -7.34 -1.13 3.36
CA GLY A 52 -7.68 0.26 3.10
C GLY A 52 -8.14 0.46 1.64
N PRO A 53 -8.83 1.57 1.32
CA PRO A 53 -9.16 1.94 -0.04
C PRO A 53 -7.93 1.91 -0.95
N THR A 54 -8.12 1.51 -2.22
CA THR A 54 -7.04 1.58 -3.21
C THR A 54 -6.96 3.00 -3.75
N CYS A 55 -6.34 3.88 -2.98
CA CYS A 55 -6.08 5.25 -3.38
C CYS A 55 -4.74 5.75 -2.85
N VAL A 56 -4.19 6.73 -3.57
CA VAL A 56 -2.95 7.41 -3.22
C VAL A 56 -3.12 8.90 -3.38
N LEU A 57 -2.46 9.64 -2.50
CA LEU A 57 -2.28 11.07 -2.62
C LEU A 57 -0.81 11.34 -2.89
N ILE A 58 -0.51 12.06 -3.96
CA ILE A 58 0.85 12.44 -4.36
C ILE A 58 0.97 13.96 -4.27
N ARG A 59 2.09 14.41 -3.70
CA ARG A 59 2.41 15.83 -3.53
C ARG A 59 2.40 16.58 -4.88
N PRO A 60 2.27 17.92 -4.87
CA PRO A 60 2.29 18.72 -6.10
C PRO A 60 3.53 18.54 -6.99
N ASN A 61 4.63 18.02 -6.44
CA ASN A 61 5.83 17.67 -7.23
C ASN A 61 5.64 16.45 -8.15
N GLY A 62 4.51 15.74 -8.07
CA GLY A 62 4.15 14.59 -8.90
C GLY A 62 4.98 13.32 -8.64
N LYS A 63 5.86 13.32 -7.63
CA LYS A 63 6.83 12.23 -7.40
C LYS A 63 6.75 11.65 -5.99
N THR A 64 6.42 12.47 -5.00
CA THR A 64 6.40 12.03 -3.60
C THR A 64 5.01 11.53 -3.24
N LEU A 65 4.93 10.24 -2.91
CA LEU A 65 3.75 9.68 -2.26
C LEU A 65 3.59 10.34 -0.89
N GLU A 66 2.44 10.95 -0.65
CA GLU A 66 2.09 11.52 0.64
C GLU A 66 1.40 10.49 1.52
N ALA A 67 0.37 9.85 0.98
CA ALA A 67 -0.48 8.95 1.75
C ALA A 67 -1.09 7.86 0.87
N PHE A 68 -1.54 6.78 1.51
CA PHE A 68 -2.27 5.67 0.89
C PHE A 68 -3.51 5.34 1.70
N GLY A 69 -4.58 4.89 1.03
CA GLY A 69 -5.78 4.37 1.69
C GLY A 69 -6.57 5.44 2.43
N TYR A 70 -7.11 5.11 3.60
CA TYR A 70 -7.95 6.06 4.36
C TYR A 70 -7.20 7.36 4.69
N GLU A 71 -5.90 7.30 4.93
CA GLU A 71 -5.08 8.49 5.16
C GLU A 71 -5.07 9.41 3.93
N ALA A 72 -5.02 8.85 2.71
CA ALA A 72 -5.11 9.64 1.49
C ALA A 72 -6.50 10.26 1.30
N GLU A 73 -7.56 9.52 1.64
CA GLU A 73 -8.94 10.04 1.61
C GLU A 73 -9.11 11.21 2.60
N THR A 74 -8.69 11.03 3.86
CA THR A 74 -8.76 12.07 4.89
C THR A 74 -7.95 13.31 4.49
N ARG A 75 -6.68 13.12 4.10
CA ARG A 75 -5.79 14.22 3.74
C ARG A 75 -6.28 15.00 2.53
N TYR A 76 -6.82 14.32 1.52
CA TYR A 76 -7.37 14.97 0.34
C TYR A 76 -8.63 15.77 0.69
N SER A 77 -9.51 15.24 1.56
CA SER A 77 -10.68 15.97 2.05
C SER A 77 -10.30 17.22 2.83
N GLU A 78 -9.33 17.15 3.74
CA GLU A 78 -8.78 18.32 4.47
C GLU A 78 -8.26 19.38 3.49
N LEU A 79 -7.44 18.97 2.51
CA LEU A 79 -6.95 19.88 1.47
C LEU A 79 -8.08 20.47 0.61
N SER A 80 -9.19 19.77 0.47
CA SER A 80 -10.35 20.25 -0.29
C SER A 80 -11.15 21.27 0.49
N GLU A 81 -11.25 21.14 1.81
CA GLU A 81 -11.90 22.13 2.69
C GLU A 81 -11.15 23.48 2.66
N ASP A 82 -9.84 23.44 2.44
CA ASP A 82 -8.98 24.63 2.32
C ASP A 82 -8.73 25.09 0.85
N ASP A 83 -9.42 24.53 -0.15
CA ASP A 83 -9.21 24.82 -1.59
C ASP A 83 -7.76 24.60 -2.10
N GLN A 84 -6.97 23.78 -1.43
CA GLN A 84 -5.57 23.48 -1.78
C GLN A 84 -5.40 22.19 -2.59
N HIS A 85 -6.46 21.38 -2.69
CA HIS A 85 -6.43 20.05 -3.28
C HIS A 85 -6.07 20.01 -4.78
N GLU A 86 -6.36 21.06 -5.55
CA GLU A 86 -6.15 21.10 -7.02
C GLU A 86 -4.68 20.90 -7.43
N LYS A 87 -3.74 21.29 -6.55
CA LYS A 87 -2.31 21.13 -6.80
C LYS A 87 -1.82 19.71 -6.55
N TRP A 88 -2.63 18.88 -5.92
CA TRP A 88 -2.27 17.51 -5.53
C TRP A 88 -2.81 16.50 -6.52
N TYR A 89 -2.14 15.36 -6.62
CA TYR A 89 -2.60 14.27 -7.47
C TYR A 89 -3.24 13.19 -6.61
N TYR A 90 -4.56 13.12 -6.65
CA TYR A 90 -5.33 12.10 -5.97
C TYR A 90 -5.82 11.04 -6.96
N PHE A 91 -5.38 9.80 -6.75
CA PHE A 91 -5.78 8.66 -7.59
C PHE A 91 -6.57 7.66 -6.77
N ARG A 92 -7.74 7.29 -7.24
CA ARG A 92 -8.63 6.32 -6.58
C ARG A 92 -9.02 5.20 -7.53
N ARG A 93 -9.04 3.96 -7.02
CA ARG A 93 -9.37 2.72 -7.77
C ARG A 93 -8.55 2.55 -9.05
N PHE A 94 -7.27 2.95 -8.99
CA PHE A 94 -6.43 3.13 -10.17
C PHE A 94 -5.81 1.83 -10.72
N LYS A 95 -6.01 0.67 -10.06
CA LYS A 95 -5.51 -0.63 -10.55
C LYS A 95 -5.91 -0.91 -11.99
N MET A 96 -7.16 -0.66 -12.35
CA MET A 96 -7.65 -0.93 -13.71
C MET A 96 -7.06 0.03 -14.75
N SER A 97 -6.67 1.24 -14.33
CA SER A 97 -5.96 2.18 -15.19
C SER A 97 -4.53 1.70 -15.52
N LEU A 98 -3.90 0.95 -14.61
CA LEU A 98 -2.59 0.32 -14.84
C LEU A 98 -2.71 -0.86 -15.80
N TRP A 99 -3.76 -1.68 -15.68
CA TRP A 99 -4.00 -2.84 -16.55
C TRP A 99 -4.13 -2.45 -18.04
N LYS A 100 -4.75 -1.29 -18.32
CA LYS A 100 -4.96 -0.81 -19.69
C LYS A 100 -3.67 -0.38 -20.40
N LYS A 101 -2.54 -0.28 -19.70
CA LYS A 101 -1.23 0.04 -20.29
C LYS A 101 -0.37 -1.22 -20.27
N PRO A 102 0.22 -1.65 -21.41
CA PRO A 102 1.15 -2.77 -21.39
C PRO A 102 2.32 -2.43 -20.46
N ILE A 103 2.47 -3.21 -19.38
CA ILE A 103 3.58 -3.08 -18.44
C ILE A 103 4.80 -3.68 -19.11
N TYR A 104 5.83 -2.87 -19.38
CA TYR A 104 7.15 -3.38 -19.72
C TYR A 104 7.61 -4.31 -18.62
N THR A 105 7.86 -5.58 -18.94
CA THR A 105 8.23 -6.61 -17.97
C THR A 105 9.50 -6.22 -17.23
N ILE A 106 9.39 -5.87 -15.95
CA ILE A 106 10.53 -5.76 -15.05
C ILE A 106 10.93 -7.19 -14.69
N LYS A 107 12.06 -7.67 -15.21
CA LYS A 107 12.67 -8.93 -14.76
C LYS A 107 13.17 -8.72 -13.33
N ILE A 108 12.57 -9.38 -12.36
CA ILE A 108 13.12 -9.46 -11.00
C ILE A 108 14.32 -10.43 -11.08
N PRO A 109 15.54 -9.99 -10.75
CA PRO A 109 16.69 -10.89 -10.67
C PRO A 109 16.41 -11.97 -9.62
N ARG A 110 16.64 -13.24 -9.97
CA ARG A 110 16.64 -14.34 -8.99
C ARG A 110 17.89 -14.27 -8.12
#